data_AF-A0A0G0S427-F1
#
_entry.id   AF-A0A0G0S427-F1
#
_cell.length_a   1.000
_cell.length_b   1.000
_cell.length_c   1.000
_cell.angle_alpha   90.00
_cell.angle_beta   90.00
_cell.angle_gamma   90.00
#
_symmetry.space_group_name_H-M   'P 1'
#
loop_
_entity.id
_entity.type
_entity.pdbx_description
1 polymer ?
#
loop_
_entity_poly.entity_id
_entity_poly.type
_entity_poly.pdbx_seq_one_letter_code
_entity_poly.pdbx_strand_id
1 'polypeptide(L)'
;MLNRENYMQKIIQTESKKLNQSLTERLGYYVYLLKDPSTETIFYVGKGCGKRILAHEKDALCKIIKDNEKSRIIRKIKKTGKKVEEIILRHGMSSREAFEVESAMIDYLGKNNLVNIVSGHHSQGRGIMTLQELNAKYKAVAAEFQEEVLLININNSFKRGMSNDDLYEVTRKHWRVSKKNVDKIKIVCAVYRGLIREVFNVEKWCVSPASRKGRCYFIGKPAGKKIRQKYLNKSVIKYWPKGVATPVRYAS
;
A
#
# COMPACT_ATOMS: atom_id res chain seq x y z
N MET A 1 57.14 1.72 -15.95
CA MET A 1 56.51 2.71 -15.05
C MET A 1 55.00 2.65 -15.24
N LEU A 2 54.27 1.98 -14.34
CA LEU A 2 52.80 1.93 -14.38
C LEU A 2 52.25 3.34 -14.14
N ASN A 3 51.49 3.84 -15.11
CA ASN A 3 50.99 5.21 -15.17
C ASN A 3 50.26 5.59 -13.85
N ARG A 4 50.72 6.65 -13.17
CA ARG A 4 50.22 7.13 -11.87
C ARG A 4 48.71 7.35 -11.90
N GLU A 5 48.18 7.77 -13.05
CA GLU A 5 46.76 7.95 -13.29
C GLU A 5 45.97 6.63 -13.25
N ASN A 6 46.51 5.54 -13.81
CA ASN A 6 45.89 4.21 -13.74
C ASN A 6 45.89 3.66 -12.32
N TYR A 7 46.92 3.97 -11.52
CA TYR A 7 47.00 3.58 -10.11
C TYR A 7 46.01 4.37 -9.26
N MET A 8 45.89 5.69 -9.48
CA MET A 8 44.93 6.56 -8.81
C MET A 8 43.48 6.25 -9.22
N GLN A 9 43.21 5.92 -10.49
CA GLN A 9 41.89 5.44 -10.93
C GLN A 9 41.55 4.08 -10.33
N LYS A 10 42.53 3.18 -10.17
CA LYS A 10 42.36 1.93 -9.42
C LYS A 10 42.08 2.19 -7.95
N ILE A 11 42.76 3.14 -7.31
CA ILE A 11 42.52 3.51 -5.91
C ILE A 11 41.11 4.12 -5.77
N ILE A 12 40.71 5.04 -6.64
CA ILE A 12 39.36 5.63 -6.64
C ILE A 12 38.29 4.55 -6.90
N GLN A 13 38.52 3.62 -7.83
CA GLN A 13 37.62 2.47 -8.04
C GLN A 13 37.60 1.50 -6.86
N THR A 14 38.69 1.36 -6.10
CA THR A 14 38.79 0.44 -4.95
C THR A 14 38.27 1.09 -3.65
N GLU A 15 38.40 2.40 -3.50
CA GLU A 15 37.89 3.20 -2.39
C GLU A 15 36.39 3.52 -2.51
N SER A 16 35.84 3.59 -3.72
CA SER A 16 34.40 3.77 -3.98
C SER A 16 33.50 2.67 -3.38
N LYS A 17 34.08 1.59 -2.84
CA LYS A 17 33.36 0.45 -2.24
C LYS A 17 33.46 0.30 -0.72
N LYS A 18 34.08 1.25 -0.02
CA LYS A 18 34.04 1.27 1.45
C LYS A 18 33.43 2.57 1.94
N LEU A 19 32.18 2.49 2.39
CA LEU A 19 31.66 3.45 3.38
C LEU A 19 32.64 3.46 4.56
N ASN A 20 33.50 4.47 4.60
CA ASN A 20 34.40 4.69 5.73
C ASN A 20 33.56 5.06 6.96
N GLN A 21 34.15 4.89 8.14
CA GLN A 21 33.41 5.02 9.39
C GLN A 21 32.83 6.43 9.58
N SER A 22 33.56 7.47 9.17
CA SER A 22 33.11 8.87 9.21
C SER A 22 31.89 9.14 8.31
N LEU A 23 31.81 8.54 7.12
CA LEU A 23 30.62 8.62 6.27
C LEU A 23 29.43 7.88 6.89
N THR A 24 29.70 6.71 7.50
CA THR A 24 28.69 5.86 8.14
C THR A 24 28.06 6.55 9.36
N GLU A 25 28.86 7.25 10.16
CA GLU A 25 28.41 8.01 11.33
C GLU A 25 27.63 9.27 10.93
N ARG A 26 28.07 9.99 9.87
CA ARG A 26 27.37 11.18 9.36
C ARG A 26 26.08 10.87 8.60
N LEU A 27 25.93 9.66 8.08
CA LEU A 27 24.71 9.23 7.37
C LEU A 27 23.48 9.11 8.28
N GLY A 28 23.67 8.88 9.58
CA GLY A 28 22.56 8.66 10.51
C GLY A 28 21.59 7.58 10.02
N TYR A 29 20.28 7.77 10.23
CA TYR A 29 19.28 7.03 9.48
C TYR A 29 19.05 7.66 8.09
N TYR A 30 18.78 6.82 7.12
CA TYR A 30 18.58 7.22 5.74
C TYR A 30 17.49 6.37 5.07
N VAL A 31 16.94 6.90 3.99
CA VAL A 31 16.04 6.18 3.07
C VAL A 31 16.77 6.01 1.74
N TYR A 32 16.69 4.80 1.18
CA TYR A 32 17.33 4.44 -0.08
C TYR A 32 16.34 3.78 -1.04
N LEU A 33 16.67 3.84 -2.32
CA LEU A 33 15.92 3.26 -3.42
C LEU A 33 16.80 2.23 -4.13
N LEU A 34 16.19 1.14 -4.59
CA LEU A 34 16.82 0.23 -5.56
C LEU A 34 16.14 0.38 -6.91
N LYS A 35 16.96 0.58 -7.93
CA LYS A 35 16.52 0.86 -9.30
C LYS A 35 17.14 -0.12 -10.29
N ASP A 36 16.34 -0.56 -11.26
CA ASP A 36 16.82 -1.33 -12.40
C ASP A 36 17.37 -0.35 -13.46
N PRO A 37 18.69 -0.33 -13.74
CA PRO A 37 19.28 0.61 -14.70
C PRO A 37 18.93 0.30 -16.16
N SER A 38 18.19 -0.78 -16.43
CA SER A 38 17.72 -1.11 -17.79
C SER A 38 16.39 -0.46 -18.12
N THR A 39 15.54 -0.29 -17.11
CA THR A 39 14.18 0.21 -17.27
C THR A 39 13.95 1.52 -16.55
N GLU A 40 14.96 2.00 -15.82
CA GLU A 40 14.89 3.16 -14.92
C GLU A 40 13.85 3.01 -13.79
N THR A 41 13.30 1.80 -13.60
CA THR A 41 12.24 1.52 -12.63
C THR A 41 12.79 1.39 -11.22
N ILE A 42 12.26 2.18 -10.29
CA ILE A 42 12.45 1.97 -8.85
C ILE A 42 11.55 0.82 -8.41
N PHE A 43 12.15 -0.26 -7.89
CA PHE A 43 11.41 -1.45 -7.48
C PHE A 43 11.43 -1.68 -5.96
N TYR A 44 12.23 -0.93 -5.20
CA TYR A 44 12.31 -1.06 -3.75
C TYR A 44 12.60 0.28 -3.08
N VAL A 45 11.99 0.52 -1.93
CA VAL A 45 12.29 1.63 -1.02
C VAL A 45 12.64 1.02 0.34
N GLY A 46 13.67 1.50 1.01
CA GLY A 46 13.98 1.01 2.35
C GLY A 46 14.58 2.08 3.24
N LYS A 47 14.36 1.94 4.55
CA LYS A 47 15.10 2.66 5.58
C LYS A 47 16.31 1.86 6.07
N GLY A 48 17.44 2.54 6.23
CA GLY A 48 18.68 1.97 6.73
C GLY A 48 19.39 2.86 7.73
N CYS A 49 20.36 2.29 8.43
CA CYS A 49 21.37 2.99 9.21
C CYS A 49 22.68 2.23 9.06
N GLY A 50 23.80 2.94 9.21
CA GLY A 50 25.12 2.33 9.06
C GLY A 50 25.36 1.73 7.66
N LYS A 51 25.89 0.51 7.61
CA LYS A 51 26.23 -0.20 6.36
C LYS A 51 25.08 -1.02 5.76
N ARG A 52 23.83 -0.77 6.20
CA ARG A 52 22.67 -1.60 5.82
C ARG A 52 22.39 -1.59 4.31
N ILE A 53 22.72 -0.51 3.60
CA ILE A 53 22.54 -0.44 2.14
C ILE A 53 23.42 -1.48 1.43
N LEU A 54 24.66 -1.64 1.90
CA LEU A 54 25.62 -2.63 1.39
C LEU A 54 25.27 -4.08 1.73
N ALA A 55 24.41 -4.31 2.73
CA ALA A 55 23.99 -5.66 3.10
C ALA A 55 23.11 -6.31 2.01
N HIS A 56 22.46 -5.51 1.15
CA HIS A 56 21.59 -6.05 0.10
C HIS A 56 22.30 -6.77 -1.02
N GLU A 57 23.50 -6.30 -1.43
CA GLU A 57 24.30 -7.06 -2.39
C GLU A 57 24.71 -8.43 -1.85
N LYS A 58 24.99 -8.53 -0.54
CA LYS A 58 25.39 -9.77 0.15
C LYS A 58 24.22 -10.71 0.41
N ASP A 59 23.09 -10.19 0.90
CA ASP A 59 21.89 -10.99 1.18
C ASP A 59 21.30 -11.62 -0.09
N ALA A 60 21.41 -10.94 -1.25
CA ALA A 60 20.97 -11.49 -2.54
C ALA A 60 21.87 -12.64 -3.05
N LEU A 61 23.11 -12.74 -2.56
CA LEU A 61 24.08 -13.80 -2.89
C LEU A 61 23.96 -15.00 -1.94
N CYS A 62 23.51 -14.79 -0.70
CA CYS A 62 23.27 -15.86 0.26
C CYS A 62 21.96 -16.61 -0.08
N LYS A 63 22.08 -17.79 -0.72
CA LYS A 63 20.98 -18.73 -1.01
C LYS A 63 20.15 -19.17 0.21
N ILE A 64 20.58 -18.83 1.43
CA ILE A 64 20.02 -19.29 2.71
C ILE A 64 18.90 -18.36 3.22
N ILE A 65 18.82 -17.11 2.74
CA ILE A 65 17.80 -16.15 3.20
C ILE A 65 16.55 -16.27 2.33
N LYS A 66 15.39 -16.49 2.99
CA LYS A 66 14.03 -16.59 2.42
C LYS A 66 13.91 -15.92 1.05
N ASP A 67 13.66 -16.74 0.03
CA ASP A 67 13.40 -16.27 -1.32
C ASP A 67 12.25 -15.28 -1.32
N ASN A 68 12.55 -14.01 -1.59
CA ASN A 68 11.57 -12.95 -1.65
C ASN A 68 11.73 -12.20 -2.97
N GLU A 69 10.64 -11.57 -3.42
CA GLU A 69 10.54 -10.92 -4.73
C GLU A 69 11.67 -9.90 -4.97
N LYS A 70 12.13 -9.21 -3.93
CA LYS A 70 13.32 -8.34 -3.98
C LYS A 70 14.57 -9.09 -4.44
N SER A 71 14.92 -10.20 -3.78
CA SER A 71 16.09 -11.00 -4.16
C SER A 71 15.96 -11.58 -5.56
N ARG A 72 14.75 -11.91 -6.01
CA ARG A 72 14.48 -12.38 -7.38
C ARG A 72 14.78 -11.32 -8.43
N ILE A 73 14.34 -10.08 -8.23
CA ILE A 73 14.62 -8.95 -9.14
C ILE A 73 16.12 -8.67 -9.19
N ILE A 74 16.79 -8.58 -8.03
CA ILE A 74 18.25 -8.34 -7.97
C ILE A 74 19.01 -9.42 -8.75
N ARG A 75 18.64 -10.70 -8.59
CA ARG A 75 19.26 -11.80 -9.35
C ARG A 75 18.96 -11.70 -10.85
N LYS A 76 17.76 -11.29 -11.26
CA LYS A 76 17.40 -11.09 -12.68
C LYS A 76 18.28 -10.02 -13.33
N ILE A 77 18.47 -8.89 -12.65
CA ILE A 77 19.33 -7.79 -13.12
C ILE A 77 20.81 -8.25 -13.17
N LYS A 78 21.28 -8.99 -12.15
CA LYS A 78 22.65 -9.51 -12.16
C LYS A 78 22.91 -10.53 -13.29
N LYS A 79 21.91 -11.35 -13.65
CA LYS A 79 22.02 -12.29 -14.78
C LYS A 79 22.24 -11.61 -16.13
N THR A 80 21.85 -10.34 -16.28
CA THR A 80 22.11 -9.57 -17.51
C THR A 80 23.46 -8.86 -17.50
N GLY A 81 24.34 -9.17 -16.53
CA GLY A 81 25.65 -8.54 -16.36
C GLY A 81 25.59 -7.13 -15.75
N LYS A 82 24.38 -6.63 -15.43
CA LYS A 82 24.18 -5.31 -14.83
C LYS A 82 24.16 -5.38 -13.30
N LYS A 83 24.37 -4.23 -12.67
CA LYS A 83 24.26 -4.06 -11.21
C LYS A 83 23.04 -3.22 -10.90
N VAL A 84 22.41 -3.53 -9.77
CA VAL A 84 21.32 -2.71 -9.25
C VAL A 84 21.87 -1.35 -8.85
N GLU A 85 21.17 -0.28 -9.19
CA GLU A 85 21.54 1.07 -8.78
C GLU A 85 20.96 1.33 -7.37
N GLU A 86 21.84 1.70 -6.45
CA GLU A 86 21.51 2.03 -5.05
C GLU A 86 21.54 3.54 -4.86
N ILE A 87 20.40 4.16 -4.57
CA ILE A 87 20.28 5.62 -4.45
C ILE A 87 19.93 5.97 -3.02
N ILE A 88 20.71 6.85 -2.36
CA ILE A 88 20.33 7.47 -1.10
C ILE A 88 19.36 8.61 -1.40
N LEU A 89 18.08 8.44 -1.07
CA LEU A 89 17.07 9.46 -1.27
C LEU A 89 17.21 10.61 -0.26
N ARG A 90 17.46 10.28 1.00
CA ARG A 90 17.64 11.25 2.09
C ARG A 90 18.41 10.59 3.24
N HIS A 91 19.26 11.34 3.93
CA HIS A 91 20.11 10.86 5.02
C HIS A 91 20.27 11.91 6.13
N GLY A 92 20.99 11.57 7.19
CA GLY A 92 21.21 12.44 8.36
C GLY A 92 19.97 12.58 9.26
N MET A 93 19.04 11.63 9.14
CA MET A 93 17.76 11.68 9.84
C MET A 93 17.79 10.89 11.15
N SER A 94 16.85 11.20 12.03
CA SER A 94 16.44 10.29 13.10
C SER A 94 15.72 9.06 12.52
N SER A 95 15.64 7.99 13.33
CA SER A 95 14.89 6.79 12.98
C SER A 95 13.42 7.10 12.65
N ARG A 96 12.81 8.07 13.33
CA ARG A 96 11.42 8.47 13.13
C ARG A 96 11.24 9.20 11.80
N GLU A 97 12.09 10.17 11.49
CA GLU A 97 12.02 10.91 10.21
C GLU A 97 12.25 9.99 9.02
N ALA A 98 13.27 9.12 9.09
CA ALA A 98 13.53 8.16 8.02
C ALA A 98 12.33 7.21 7.81
N PHE A 99 11.60 6.88 8.87
CA PHE A 99 10.38 6.08 8.77
C PHE A 99 9.23 6.83 8.08
N GLU A 100 9.04 8.12 8.38
CA GLU A 100 8.02 8.95 7.72
C GLU A 100 8.34 9.14 6.23
N VAL A 101 9.61 9.39 5.89
CA VAL A 101 10.08 9.53 4.50
C VAL A 101 9.91 8.22 3.73
N GLU A 102 10.31 7.08 4.31
CA GLU A 102 10.10 5.76 3.71
C GLU A 102 8.61 5.50 3.44
N SER A 103 7.76 5.77 4.43
CA SER A 103 6.31 5.58 4.33
C SER A 103 5.70 6.44 3.22
N ALA A 104 6.06 7.72 3.16
CA ALA A 104 5.58 8.64 2.13
C ALA A 104 6.00 8.21 0.72
N MET A 105 7.24 7.74 0.55
CA MET A 105 7.73 7.27 -0.74
C MET A 105 7.07 5.97 -1.19
N ILE A 106 6.86 5.02 -0.27
CA ILE A 106 6.13 3.79 -0.58
C ILE A 106 4.70 4.11 -1.00
N ASP A 107 4.03 5.04 -0.29
CA ASP A 107 2.68 5.46 -0.64
C ASP A 107 2.65 6.13 -2.03
N TYR A 108 3.65 6.94 -2.38
CA TYR A 108 3.72 7.66 -3.65
C TYR A 108 3.99 6.73 -4.85
N LEU A 109 5.00 5.86 -4.73
CA LEU A 109 5.34 4.92 -5.80
C LEU A 109 4.28 3.83 -5.96
N GLY A 110 3.54 3.52 -4.90
CA GLY A 110 2.44 2.56 -4.91
C GLY A 110 2.92 1.10 -4.87
N LYS A 111 2.07 0.22 -4.32
CA LYS A 111 2.41 -1.20 -4.09
C LYS A 111 2.61 -2.03 -5.35
N ASN A 112 2.08 -1.59 -6.50
CA ASN A 112 2.26 -2.32 -7.76
C ASN A 112 3.67 -2.14 -8.33
N ASN A 113 4.35 -1.04 -7.97
CA ASN A 113 5.68 -0.72 -8.47
C ASN A 113 6.78 -1.17 -7.50
N LEU A 114 6.43 -1.54 -6.27
CA LEU A 114 7.39 -1.88 -5.22
C LEU A 114 7.21 -3.32 -4.71
N VAL A 115 8.31 -4.06 -4.57
CA VAL A 115 8.32 -5.43 -4.01
C VAL A 115 8.48 -5.48 -2.48
N ASN A 116 8.22 -4.37 -1.80
CA ASN A 116 8.32 -4.29 -0.35
C ASN A 116 7.32 -5.25 0.31
N ILE A 117 7.83 -6.26 1.04
CA ILE A 117 7.04 -7.28 1.74
C ILE A 117 6.19 -6.65 2.86
N VAL A 118 6.71 -5.62 3.51
CA VAL A 118 6.05 -4.92 4.61
C VAL A 118 5.41 -3.65 4.06
N SER A 119 4.08 -3.69 3.93
CA SER A 119 3.26 -2.49 3.80
C SER A 119 3.61 -1.55 4.94
N GLY A 120 4.07 -0.33 4.64
CA GLY A 120 4.41 0.68 5.64
C GLY A 120 3.40 0.65 6.79
N HIS A 121 3.88 0.32 8.00
CA HIS A 121 3.04 -0.04 9.15
C HIS A 121 2.04 1.07 9.55
N HIS A 122 2.10 2.26 8.94
CA HIS A 122 1.30 3.44 9.32
C HIS A 122 0.57 4.17 8.16
N SER A 123 0.48 3.59 6.95
CA SER A 123 -0.30 4.22 5.86
C SER A 123 -1.81 4.26 6.14
N GLN A 124 -2.30 3.47 7.10
CA GLN A 124 -3.73 3.35 7.42
C GLN A 124 -4.37 4.65 7.96
N GLY A 125 -3.57 5.61 8.43
CA GLY A 125 -4.08 6.85 9.02
C GLY A 125 -3.50 8.15 8.45
N ARG A 126 -2.22 8.21 8.09
CA ARG A 126 -1.55 9.46 7.69
C ARG A 126 -0.87 9.40 6.31
N GLY A 127 -1.11 8.33 5.57
CA GLY A 127 -0.60 8.22 4.20
C GLY A 127 -1.26 9.22 3.25
N ILE A 128 -0.96 9.10 1.96
CA ILE A 128 -1.52 10.04 0.98
C ILE A 128 -3.05 10.09 1.12
N MET A 129 -3.62 11.28 1.07
CA MET A 129 -5.06 11.58 1.11
C MET A 129 -5.37 12.77 0.20
N THR A 130 -6.52 12.77 -0.49
CA THR A 130 -6.99 14.00 -1.17
C THR A 130 -7.51 15.01 -0.14
N LEU A 131 -7.66 16.28 -0.53
CA LEU A 131 -8.26 17.29 0.35
C LEU A 131 -9.68 16.91 0.80
N GLN A 132 -10.46 16.26 -0.07
CA GLN A 132 -11.77 15.72 0.30
C GLN A 132 -11.64 14.59 1.32
N GLU A 133 -10.66 13.70 1.19
CA GLU A 133 -10.40 12.65 2.17
C GLU A 133 -9.91 13.20 3.51
N LEU A 134 -9.10 14.26 3.51
CA LEU A 134 -8.64 14.95 4.71
C LEU A 134 -9.78 15.70 5.40
N ASN A 135 -10.59 16.44 4.64
CA ASN A 135 -11.79 17.08 5.16
C ASN A 135 -12.75 16.03 5.73
N ALA A 136 -12.96 14.92 5.04
CA ALA A 136 -13.76 13.84 5.60
C ALA A 136 -13.08 13.22 6.85
N LYS A 137 -11.78 12.99 6.86
CA LYS A 137 -11.13 12.40 8.03
C LYS A 137 -11.18 13.31 9.26
N TYR A 138 -10.92 14.60 9.09
CA TYR A 138 -10.78 15.55 10.20
C TYR A 138 -12.03 16.40 10.45
N LYS A 139 -12.99 16.41 9.51
CA LYS A 139 -14.24 17.16 9.59
C LYS A 139 -15.48 16.34 9.22
N ALA A 140 -15.39 15.04 8.89
CA ALA A 140 -16.60 14.30 8.52
C ALA A 140 -17.54 14.21 9.71
N VAL A 141 -18.78 14.57 9.40
CA VAL A 141 -19.94 14.19 10.20
C VAL A 141 -20.08 12.68 10.14
N ALA A 142 -20.35 12.07 11.30
CA ALA A 142 -20.66 10.65 11.37
C ALA A 142 -21.87 10.33 10.49
N ALA A 143 -21.85 9.17 9.83
CA ALA A 143 -23.01 8.67 9.13
C ALA A 143 -24.11 8.33 10.15
N GLU A 144 -25.29 8.90 9.90
CA GLU A 144 -26.54 8.57 10.56
C GLU A 144 -27.41 7.94 9.48
N PHE A 145 -27.75 6.67 9.67
CA PHE A 145 -28.56 5.93 8.71
C PHE A 145 -30.02 6.05 9.12
N GLN A 146 -30.88 6.23 8.11
CA GLN A 146 -32.33 6.16 8.28
C GLN A 146 -32.88 4.86 7.70
N GLU A 147 -32.08 4.19 6.88
CA GLU A 147 -32.42 2.95 6.20
C GLU A 147 -31.48 1.84 6.68
N GLU A 148 -31.91 0.57 6.59
CA GLU A 148 -31.01 -0.56 6.84
C GLU A 148 -29.95 -0.64 5.72
N VAL A 149 -28.69 -0.42 6.08
CA VAL A 149 -27.55 -0.47 5.15
C VAL A 149 -26.56 -1.57 5.52
N LEU A 150 -25.86 -2.07 4.51
CA LEU A 150 -24.68 -2.91 4.71
C LEU A 150 -23.43 -2.11 4.33
N LEU A 151 -22.55 -1.93 5.30
CA LEU A 151 -21.24 -1.31 5.12
C LEU A 151 -20.22 -2.38 4.77
N ILE A 152 -19.49 -2.16 3.68
CA ILE A 152 -18.49 -3.10 3.16
C ILE A 152 -17.14 -2.40 3.08
N ASN A 153 -16.20 -2.85 3.90
CA ASN A 153 -14.84 -2.36 3.91
C ASN A 153 -14.02 -2.98 2.77
N ILE A 154 -13.61 -2.15 1.83
CA ILE A 154 -12.86 -2.52 0.63
C ILE A 154 -11.37 -2.10 0.70
N ASN A 155 -10.81 -1.90 1.91
CA ASN A 155 -9.43 -1.43 2.10
C ASN A 155 -8.37 -2.22 1.32
N ASN A 156 -8.54 -3.53 1.18
CA ASN A 156 -7.57 -4.39 0.51
C ASN A 156 -7.70 -4.37 -1.02
N SER A 157 -8.85 -3.97 -1.55
CA SER A 157 -9.15 -4.02 -2.98
C SER A 157 -9.19 -2.63 -3.61
N PHE A 158 -9.45 -1.59 -2.83
CA PHE A 158 -9.54 -0.21 -3.31
C PHE A 158 -8.21 0.29 -3.87
N LYS A 159 -8.28 0.85 -5.08
CA LYS A 159 -7.20 1.59 -5.72
C LYS A 159 -7.71 2.99 -6.04
N ARG A 160 -6.81 3.95 -6.03
CA ARG A 160 -7.16 5.32 -6.42
C ARG A 160 -7.42 5.42 -7.91
N GLY A 161 -8.34 6.31 -8.27
CA GLY A 161 -8.77 6.47 -9.66
C GLY A 161 -9.60 5.30 -10.19
N MET A 162 -10.04 4.38 -9.31
CA MET A 162 -11.03 3.37 -9.71
C MET A 162 -12.25 4.04 -10.33
N SER A 163 -12.70 3.47 -11.45
CA SER A 163 -13.97 3.84 -12.03
C SER A 163 -15.13 3.44 -11.09
N ASN A 164 -16.32 3.97 -11.34
CA ASN A 164 -17.52 3.55 -10.61
C ASN A 164 -17.79 2.04 -10.80
N ASP A 165 -17.45 1.50 -11.98
CA ASP A 165 -17.61 0.08 -12.30
C ASP A 165 -16.60 -0.78 -11.53
N ASP A 166 -15.35 -0.33 -11.41
CA ASP A 166 -14.34 -1.01 -10.58
C ASP A 166 -14.76 -1.01 -9.11
N LEU A 167 -15.22 0.14 -8.61
CA LEU A 167 -15.75 0.27 -7.25
C LEU A 167 -16.92 -0.67 -7.01
N TYR A 168 -17.83 -0.78 -7.98
CA TYR A 168 -18.94 -1.71 -7.92
C TYR A 168 -18.45 -3.16 -7.90
N GLU A 169 -17.54 -3.56 -8.77
CA GLU A 169 -17.03 -4.93 -8.84
C GLU A 169 -16.29 -5.36 -7.55
N VAL A 170 -15.46 -4.49 -6.98
CA VAL A 170 -14.79 -4.80 -5.70
C VAL A 170 -15.74 -4.77 -4.50
N THR A 171 -16.87 -4.08 -4.60
CA THR A 171 -17.86 -3.99 -3.53
C THR A 171 -18.91 -5.10 -3.61
N ARG A 172 -19.26 -5.60 -4.80
CA ARG A 172 -20.42 -6.49 -4.97
C ARG A 172 -20.19 -7.94 -4.57
N LYS A 173 -18.96 -8.44 -4.61
CA LYS A 173 -18.57 -9.85 -4.44
C LYS A 173 -17.40 -9.98 -3.44
N HIS A 174 -17.18 -11.08 -2.73
CA HIS A 174 -18.05 -12.16 -2.25
C HIS A 174 -17.93 -12.14 -0.72
N TRP A 175 -18.98 -11.74 -0.04
CA TRP A 175 -18.93 -11.39 1.38
C TRP A 175 -19.43 -12.52 2.25
N ARG A 176 -18.76 -12.77 3.39
CA ARG A 176 -19.18 -13.78 4.37
C ARG A 176 -20.36 -13.25 5.16
N VAL A 177 -21.54 -13.39 4.58
CA VAL A 177 -22.84 -12.97 5.12
C VAL A 177 -23.87 -14.04 4.80
N SER A 178 -24.82 -14.26 5.71
CA SER A 178 -25.93 -15.20 5.49
C SER A 178 -26.95 -14.58 4.55
N LYS A 179 -27.47 -15.38 3.59
CA LYS A 179 -28.52 -14.93 2.66
C LYS A 179 -29.74 -14.36 3.38
N LYS A 180 -30.18 -15.00 4.47
CA LYS A 180 -31.31 -14.54 5.29
C LYS A 180 -31.15 -13.10 5.79
N ASN A 181 -29.99 -12.75 6.36
CA ASN A 181 -29.77 -11.42 6.92
C ASN A 181 -29.63 -10.34 5.85
N VAL A 182 -29.04 -10.66 4.70
CA VAL A 182 -28.84 -9.65 3.65
C VAL A 182 -30.04 -9.46 2.74
N ASP A 183 -31.01 -10.38 2.70
CA ASP A 183 -32.09 -10.32 1.73
C ASP A 183 -32.97 -9.07 1.82
N LYS A 184 -33.11 -8.56 3.05
CA LYS A 184 -33.84 -7.31 3.34
C LYS A 184 -33.03 -6.05 3.05
N ILE A 185 -31.71 -6.16 2.89
CA ILE A 185 -30.83 -5.01 2.66
C ILE A 185 -30.96 -4.51 1.23
N LYS A 186 -31.38 -3.25 1.09
CA LYS A 186 -31.53 -2.57 -0.20
C LYS A 186 -30.40 -1.58 -0.51
N ILE A 187 -29.60 -1.21 0.49
CA ILE A 187 -28.53 -0.22 0.33
C ILE A 187 -27.20 -0.82 0.83
N VAL A 188 -26.18 -0.72 -0.01
CA VAL A 188 -24.80 -1.13 0.33
C VAL A 188 -23.88 0.07 0.19
N CYS A 189 -23.05 0.33 1.20
CA CYS A 189 -22.04 1.37 1.16
C CYS A 189 -20.63 0.76 1.01
N ALA A 190 -19.89 1.16 -0.02
CA ALA A 190 -18.47 0.89 -0.14
C ALA A 190 -17.69 1.79 0.82
N VAL A 191 -16.89 1.19 1.69
CA VAL A 191 -16.14 1.89 2.74
C VAL A 191 -14.65 1.73 2.51
N TYR A 192 -13.94 2.85 2.46
CA TYR A 192 -12.49 2.89 2.42
C TYR A 192 -11.97 3.81 3.53
N ARG A 193 -11.06 3.28 4.37
CA ARG A 193 -10.47 3.98 5.52
C ARG A 193 -11.50 4.69 6.40
N GLY A 194 -12.64 4.03 6.62
CA GLY A 194 -13.71 4.52 7.49
C GLY A 194 -14.62 5.58 6.87
N LEU A 195 -14.50 5.84 5.56
CA LEU A 195 -15.32 6.78 4.82
C LEU A 195 -16.12 6.05 3.74
N ILE A 196 -17.37 6.46 3.53
CA ILE A 196 -18.21 5.95 2.45
C ILE A 196 -17.72 6.56 1.12
N ARG A 197 -17.33 5.70 0.17
CA ARG A 197 -16.83 6.07 -1.16
C ARG A 197 -17.87 5.95 -2.26
N GLU A 198 -18.77 4.99 -2.12
CA GLU A 198 -19.91 4.84 -3.02
C GLU A 198 -21.08 4.17 -2.30
N VAL A 199 -22.29 4.42 -2.80
CA VAL A 199 -23.52 3.82 -2.30
C VAL A 199 -24.25 3.15 -3.45
N PHE A 200 -24.68 1.92 -3.25
CA PHE A 200 -25.35 1.10 -4.24
C PHE A 200 -26.75 0.73 -3.78
N ASN A 201 -27.70 0.77 -4.70
CA ASN A 201 -29.00 0.15 -4.55
C ASN A 201 -28.88 -1.32 -4.96
N VAL A 202 -29.31 -2.22 -4.09
CA VAL A 202 -29.34 -3.66 -4.33
C VAL A 202 -30.64 -4.04 -5.01
N GLU A 203 -30.52 -4.67 -6.18
CA GLU A 203 -31.64 -5.27 -6.91
C GLU A 203 -31.90 -6.69 -6.42
N LYS A 204 -30.83 -7.51 -6.26
CA LYS A 204 -30.94 -8.86 -5.72
C LYS A 204 -29.68 -9.34 -5.02
N TRP A 205 -29.85 -10.17 -4.00
CA TRP A 205 -28.76 -10.93 -3.38
C TRP A 205 -28.69 -12.34 -3.96
N CYS A 206 -27.47 -12.83 -4.16
CA CYS A 206 -27.19 -14.16 -4.71
C CYS A 206 -26.18 -14.89 -3.81
N VAL A 207 -26.33 -16.21 -3.70
CA VAL A 207 -25.35 -17.06 -3.03
C VAL A 207 -24.16 -17.24 -3.97
N SER A 208 -22.94 -17.16 -3.42
CA SER A 208 -21.72 -17.33 -4.21
C SER A 208 -21.56 -18.79 -4.67
N PRO A 209 -20.80 -19.05 -5.75
CA PRO A 209 -20.54 -20.41 -6.23
C PRO A 209 -19.93 -21.31 -5.15
N ALA A 210 -19.98 -22.63 -5.35
CA ALA A 210 -19.50 -23.63 -4.39
C ALA A 210 -18.04 -23.42 -3.94
N SER A 211 -17.17 -22.91 -4.84
CA SER A 211 -15.79 -22.53 -4.54
C SER A 211 -15.65 -21.43 -3.46
N ARG A 212 -16.73 -20.71 -3.17
CA ARG A 212 -16.82 -19.64 -2.18
C ARG A 212 -18.00 -19.86 -1.22
N LYS A 213 -18.18 -21.10 -0.76
CA LYS A 213 -19.27 -21.52 0.15
C LYS A 213 -19.41 -20.58 1.35
N GLY A 214 -20.66 -20.28 1.71
CA GLY A 214 -21.00 -19.43 2.85
C GLY A 214 -20.81 -17.92 2.60
N ARG A 215 -20.69 -17.51 1.34
CA ARG A 215 -20.60 -16.09 0.95
C ARG A 215 -21.75 -15.69 0.03
N CYS A 216 -22.15 -14.44 0.09
CA CYS A 216 -23.12 -13.85 -0.83
C CYS A 216 -22.50 -12.69 -1.62
N TYR A 217 -23.11 -12.39 -2.76
CA TYR A 217 -22.83 -11.19 -3.55
C TYR A 217 -24.16 -10.55 -3.91
N PHE A 218 -24.17 -9.25 -4.20
CA PHE A 218 -25.37 -8.57 -4.66
C PHE A 218 -25.26 -8.21 -6.13
N ILE A 219 -26.38 -7.99 -6.80
CA ILE A 219 -26.52 -7.31 -8.09
C ILE A 219 -27.30 -6.02 -7.84
N GLY A 220 -26.84 -4.93 -8.42
CA GLY A 220 -27.37 -3.61 -8.19
C GLY A 220 -26.72 -2.56 -9.08
N LYS A 221 -26.94 -1.31 -8.70
CA LYS A 221 -26.43 -0.13 -9.42
C LYS A 221 -26.12 1.00 -8.44
N PRO A 222 -25.31 2.00 -8.84
CA PRO A 222 -25.13 3.19 -8.02
C PRO A 222 -26.47 3.78 -7.59
N ALA A 223 -26.56 4.17 -6.31
CA ALA A 223 -27.79 4.73 -5.77
C ALA A 223 -28.12 6.09 -6.41
N GLY A 224 -29.38 6.50 -6.32
CA GLY A 224 -29.80 7.81 -6.82
C GLY A 224 -29.09 8.98 -6.10
N LYS A 225 -29.04 10.15 -6.75
CA LYS A 225 -28.35 11.36 -6.23
C LYS A 225 -28.71 11.67 -4.77
N LYS A 226 -30.00 11.55 -4.40
CA LYS A 226 -30.50 11.83 -3.04
C LYS A 226 -29.83 10.94 -1.98
N ILE A 227 -29.78 9.62 -2.19
CA ILE A 227 -29.15 8.67 -1.24
C ILE A 227 -27.63 8.86 -1.22
N ARG A 228 -27.01 9.07 -2.38
CA ARG A 228 -25.55 9.31 -2.47
C ARG A 228 -25.16 10.57 -1.70
N GLN A 229 -25.88 11.67 -1.89
CA GLN A 229 -25.64 12.93 -1.15
C GLN A 229 -25.82 12.76 0.37
N LYS A 230 -26.74 11.90 0.82
CA LYS A 230 -26.90 11.61 2.25
C LYS A 230 -25.69 10.93 2.87
N TYR A 231 -24.94 10.10 2.14
CA TYR A 231 -23.97 9.18 2.75
C TYR A 231 -22.54 9.30 2.25
N LEU A 232 -22.31 9.78 1.02
CA LEU A 232 -20.97 9.92 0.47
C LEU A 232 -20.09 10.77 1.38
N ASN A 233 -18.86 10.30 1.59
CA ASN A 233 -17.83 10.92 2.42
C ASN A 233 -18.18 11.09 3.91
N LYS A 234 -19.31 10.54 4.39
CA LYS A 234 -19.59 10.47 5.83
C LYS A 234 -18.73 9.41 6.51
N SER A 235 -18.44 9.65 7.79
CA SER A 235 -17.60 8.75 8.59
C SER A 235 -18.41 7.58 9.16
N VAL A 236 -17.88 6.38 8.96
CA VAL A 236 -18.40 5.12 9.53
C VAL A 236 -17.36 4.45 10.43
N ILE A 237 -16.34 5.17 10.87
CA ILE A 237 -15.27 4.64 11.75
C ILE A 237 -15.86 4.01 13.02
N LYS A 238 -16.95 4.56 13.55
CA LYS A 238 -17.64 4.03 14.75
C LYS A 238 -18.05 2.55 14.62
N TYR A 239 -18.26 2.04 13.41
CA TYR A 239 -18.66 0.65 13.16
C TYR A 239 -17.47 -0.34 13.17
N TRP A 240 -16.24 0.16 13.20
CA TRP A 240 -15.00 -0.64 13.28
C TRP A 240 -14.10 -0.18 14.44
N PRO A 241 -14.50 -0.42 15.71
CA PRO A 241 -13.61 -0.21 16.84
C PRO A 241 -12.37 -1.12 16.75
N LYS A 242 -11.31 -0.76 17.49
CA LYS A 242 -10.05 -1.53 17.53
C LYS A 242 -10.34 -3.00 17.85
N GLY A 243 -9.71 -3.92 17.11
CA GLY A 243 -9.87 -5.37 17.28
C GLY A 243 -10.90 -6.03 16.37
N VAL A 244 -11.73 -5.25 15.66
CA VAL A 244 -12.68 -5.80 14.69
C VAL A 244 -12.00 -6.13 13.36
N ALA A 245 -11.96 -7.42 13.00
CA ALA A 245 -11.38 -7.88 11.74
C ALA A 245 -12.39 -8.07 10.58
N THR A 246 -13.69 -8.17 10.87
CA THR A 246 -14.70 -8.49 9.85
C THR A 246 -14.94 -7.30 8.93
N PRO A 247 -14.88 -7.45 7.59
CA PRO A 247 -15.00 -6.34 6.65
C PRO A 247 -16.45 -5.89 6.41
N VAL A 248 -17.43 -6.47 7.09
CA VAL A 248 -18.85 -6.17 6.86
C VAL A 248 -19.53 -5.76 8.17
N ARG A 249 -20.38 -4.73 8.10
CA ARG A 249 -21.18 -4.21 9.22
C ARG A 249 -22.58 -3.88 8.75
N TYR A 250 -23.57 -4.23 9.57
CA TYR A 250 -24.95 -3.77 9.39
C TYR A 250 -25.09 -2.46 10.17
N ALA A 251 -25.81 -1.50 9.59
CA ALA A 251 -26.11 -0.24 10.23
C ALA A 251 -27.56 0.16 9.91
N SER A 252 -28.15 0.88 10.84
CA SER A 252 -29.50 1.46 10.78
C SER A 252 -29.53 2.73 11.63
#